data_AF-A0A8T6YGP4-F1
#
_entry.id   AF-A0A8T6YGP4-F1
#
_cell.length_a   1.000
_cell.length_b   1.000
_cell.length_c   1.000
_cell.angle_alpha   90.00
_cell.angle_beta   90.00
_cell.angle_gamma   90.00
#
_symmetry.space_group_name_H-M   'P 1'
#
loop_
_entity.id
_entity.type
_entity.pdbx_description
1 polymer ?
#
loop_
_entity_poly.entity_id
_entity_poly.type
_entity_poly.pdbx_seq_one_letter_code
_entity_poly.pdbx_strand_id
1 'polypeptide(L)'
;MKAIIEEDIDLGNTEFHLVTNKILSPRSFLKKIANAKDNNGIDECIKELRDLGRSPPPGLAHLIQSVLSYNDQTLKDLIQRIYVTDGTDSSHGQQLKEKIASNLQIPSNVSTNDVILFLLGWLHKTSMELWEKQQPAWITKEAFNNQMFRIVERLRNRAFRETAKDLLPVSEEDRKAHKGRIFVMQLLQIAIDENNEQLIEAIDDFIRCSLELIRLSTEGNITERDIKEFEGHLVDRWKKIFALHKRQMQRMQRTPSDDRKAAEETGYEIFHESTNHREPLACQQTEEYYLTSGYYHRLADSLEVGWHPDFREIFKQNKENTSP
;
A
#
# COMPACT_ATOMS: atom_id res chain seq x y z
N MET A 1 29.12 14.87 22.31
CA MET A 1 30.25 14.48 23.17
C MET A 1 29.84 13.81 24.47
N LYS A 2 28.70 14.14 25.09
CA LYS A 2 28.19 13.40 26.25
C LYS A 2 28.09 11.88 25.99
N ALA A 3 27.46 11.47 24.87
CA ALA A 3 27.42 10.08 24.42
C ALA A 3 28.78 9.45 24.06
N ILE A 4 29.83 10.25 23.81
CA ILE A 4 31.20 9.73 23.58
C ILE A 4 31.87 9.44 24.93
N ILE A 5 31.58 10.25 25.96
CA ILE A 5 32.12 10.11 27.31
C ILE A 5 31.39 9.02 28.09
N GLU A 6 30.10 8.85 27.83
CA GLU A 6 29.26 7.79 28.39
C GLU A 6 29.48 6.43 27.69
N GLU A 7 30.45 6.34 26.77
CA GLU A 7 30.78 5.16 25.94
C GLU A 7 29.64 4.64 25.04
N ASP A 8 28.54 5.39 24.90
CA ASP A 8 27.46 5.09 23.95
C ASP A 8 27.92 5.18 22.48
N ILE A 9 29.01 5.91 22.21
CA ILE A 9 29.58 6.09 20.88
C ILE A 9 31.08 5.79 20.90
N ASP A 10 31.48 4.73 20.21
CA ASP A 10 32.87 4.41 19.95
C ASP A 10 33.42 5.28 18.81
N LEU A 11 34.25 6.27 19.17
CA LEU A 11 34.98 7.11 18.22
C LEU A 11 35.86 6.29 17.27
N GLY A 12 36.25 5.07 17.63
CA GLY A 12 37.04 4.12 16.84
C GLY A 12 36.25 3.41 15.74
N ASN A 13 34.92 3.38 15.79
CA ASN A 13 34.07 2.70 14.81
C ASN A 13 32.89 3.53 14.28
N THR A 14 32.78 4.80 14.69
CA THR A 14 31.67 5.69 14.28
C THR A 14 32.10 6.68 13.22
N GLU A 15 31.25 6.89 12.21
CA GLU A 15 31.35 7.98 11.23
C GLU A 15 30.28 9.03 11.51
N PHE A 16 30.63 10.31 11.38
CA PHE A 16 29.71 11.43 11.59
C PHE A 16 29.41 12.11 10.26
N HIS A 17 28.15 12.03 9.83
CA HIS A 17 27.75 12.57 8.53
C HIS A 17 27.00 13.90 8.68
N LEU A 18 27.55 14.96 8.09
CA LEU A 18 26.90 16.27 7.96
C LEU A 18 26.37 16.41 6.53
N VAL A 19 25.05 16.46 6.39
CA VAL A 19 24.38 16.47 5.08
C VAL A 19 23.62 17.77 4.88
N THR A 20 23.81 18.42 3.73
CA THR A 20 23.10 19.64 3.36
C THR A 20 22.70 19.64 1.89
N ASN A 21 21.54 20.22 1.58
CA ASN A 21 21.07 20.42 0.21
C ASN A 21 21.67 21.67 -0.46
N LYS A 22 22.43 22.49 0.27
CA LYS A 22 23.11 23.67 -0.28
C LYS A 22 24.51 23.30 -0.76
N ILE A 23 24.93 23.88 -1.88
CA ILE A 23 26.32 23.77 -2.32
C ILE A 23 27.17 24.62 -1.37
N LEU A 24 28.13 23.97 -0.70
CA LEU A 24 29.01 24.65 0.22
C LEU A 24 30.12 25.39 -0.55
N SER A 25 30.34 26.65 -0.19
CA SER A 25 31.47 27.43 -0.71
C SER A 25 32.79 26.76 -0.33
N PRO A 26 33.81 26.75 -1.21
CA PRO A 26 35.14 26.24 -0.90
C PRO A 26 35.80 26.91 0.32
N ARG A 27 35.38 28.14 0.65
CA ARG A 27 35.87 28.89 1.82
C ARG A 27 35.12 28.58 3.12
N SER A 28 34.04 27.82 3.07
CA SER A 28 33.26 27.50 4.27
C SER A 28 34.03 26.57 5.19
N PHE A 29 33.89 26.81 6.51
CA PHE A 29 34.53 25.98 7.53
C PHE A 29 34.16 24.49 7.41
N LEU A 30 32.90 24.19 7.04
CA LEU A 30 32.45 22.83 6.77
C LEU A 30 33.21 22.15 5.61
N LYS A 31 33.55 22.89 4.56
CA LYS A 31 34.34 22.34 3.43
C LYS A 31 35.80 22.13 3.82
N LYS A 32 36.34 22.95 4.74
CA LYS A 32 37.67 22.74 5.32
C LYS A 32 37.71 21.47 6.16
N ILE A 33 36.70 21.24 7.01
CA ILE A 33 36.55 19.97 7.75
C ILE A 33 36.49 18.79 6.79
N ALA A 34 35.69 18.87 5.73
CA ALA A 34 35.55 17.81 4.74
C ALA A 34 36.88 17.45 4.02
N ASN A 35 37.76 18.43 3.86
CA ASN A 35 39.03 18.31 3.14
C ASN A 35 40.23 17.99 4.06
N ALA A 36 40.09 18.18 5.37
CA ALA A 36 41.13 17.93 6.36
C ALA A 36 41.32 16.42 6.58
N LYS A 37 42.05 15.77 5.66
CA LYS A 37 42.40 14.35 5.72
C LYS A 37 43.77 14.08 6.33
N ASP A 38 44.55 15.13 6.55
CA ASP A 38 45.90 15.11 7.12
C ASP A 38 45.94 15.77 8.50
N ASN A 39 46.88 15.34 9.36
CA ASN A 39 47.00 15.88 10.73
C ASN A 39 47.19 17.40 10.76
N ASN A 40 47.87 17.97 9.76
CA ASN A 40 48.08 19.42 9.65
C ASN A 40 46.78 20.17 9.33
N GLY A 41 45.97 19.69 8.37
CA GLY A 41 44.68 20.29 8.06
C GLY A 41 43.68 20.20 9.21
N ILE A 42 43.74 19.13 10.01
CA ILE A 42 42.91 18.97 11.21
C ILE A 42 43.35 19.97 12.30
N ASP A 43 44.66 20.16 12.50
CA ASP A 43 45.20 21.14 13.44
C ASP A 43 44.80 22.58 13.10
N GLU A 44 44.78 22.93 11.81
CA GLU A 44 44.27 24.23 11.33
C GLU A 44 42.77 24.38 11.59
N CYS A 45 41.99 23.32 11.35
CA CYS A 45 40.56 23.33 11.65
C CYS A 45 40.29 23.53 13.14
N ILE A 46 41.08 22.94 14.05
CA ILE A 46 40.93 23.13 15.49
C ILE A 46 41.27 24.56 15.91
N LYS A 47 42.33 25.15 15.34
CA LYS A 47 42.67 26.56 15.60
C LYS A 47 41.54 27.50 15.16
N GLU A 48 41.04 27.32 13.93
CA GLU A 48 39.92 28.11 13.41
C GLU A 48 38.65 27.89 14.24
N LEU A 49 38.39 26.67 14.71
CA LEU A 49 37.27 26.34 15.60
C LEU A 49 37.39 27.04 16.96
N ARG A 50 38.58 27.05 17.56
CA ARG A 50 38.87 27.74 18.82
C ARG A 50 38.78 29.26 18.68
N ASP A 51 39.19 29.82 17.53
CA ASP A 51 39.11 31.26 17.25
C ASP A 51 37.67 31.71 16.99
N LEU A 52 36.90 30.97 16.19
CA LEU A 52 35.46 31.21 15.99
C LEU A 52 34.67 31.07 17.29
N GLY A 53 35.12 30.16 18.16
CA GLY A 53 34.58 29.91 19.49
C GLY A 53 34.68 31.06 20.49
N ARG A 54 35.54 32.07 20.23
CA ARG A 54 35.72 33.23 21.12
C ARG A 54 34.58 34.24 21.09
N SER A 55 33.80 34.26 20.01
CA SER A 55 32.64 35.16 19.85
C SER A 55 31.38 34.38 19.45
N PRO A 56 30.82 33.56 20.38
CA PRO A 56 29.68 32.72 20.06
C PRO A 56 28.37 33.54 19.98
N PRO A 57 27.41 33.13 19.13
CA PRO A 57 26.06 33.65 19.16
C PRO A 57 25.41 33.42 20.55
N PRO A 58 24.65 34.38 21.10
CA PRO A 58 24.17 34.33 22.49
C PRO A 58 23.31 33.09 22.82
N GLY A 59 22.58 32.54 21.84
CA GLY A 59 21.78 31.32 22.02
C GLY A 59 22.55 30.00 21.96
N LEU A 60 23.81 30.00 21.48
CA LEU A 60 24.63 28.79 21.25
C LEU A 60 25.89 28.75 22.12
N ALA A 61 26.13 29.78 22.94
CA ALA A 61 27.33 29.94 23.74
C ALA A 61 27.63 28.73 24.65
N HIS A 62 26.61 28.17 25.31
CA HIS A 62 26.77 27.01 26.18
C HIS A 62 27.23 25.75 25.41
N LEU A 63 26.67 25.51 24.22
CA LEU A 63 27.04 24.36 23.38
C LEU A 63 28.46 24.50 22.83
N ILE A 64 28.82 25.70 22.38
CA ILE A 64 30.15 26.00 21.85
C ILE A 64 31.21 25.88 22.95
N GLN A 65 30.96 26.45 24.14
CA GLN A 65 31.87 26.34 25.27
C GLN A 65 32.03 24.89 25.75
N SER A 66 30.94 24.12 25.77
CA SER A 66 31.01 22.70 26.07
C SER A 66 31.94 21.99 25.09
N VAL A 67 31.78 22.19 23.78
CA VAL A 67 32.64 21.58 22.76
C VAL A 67 34.11 22.02 22.85
N LEU A 68 34.38 23.27 23.21
CA LEU A 68 35.74 23.82 23.33
C LEU A 68 36.48 23.41 24.60
N SER A 69 35.76 22.94 25.63
CA SER A 69 36.33 22.45 26.88
C SER A 69 37.06 21.11 26.74
N TYR A 70 36.85 20.40 25.62
CA TYR A 70 37.50 19.12 25.35
C TYR A 70 38.95 19.31 24.91
N ASN A 71 39.74 18.25 25.11
CA ASN A 71 41.15 18.25 24.73
C ASN A 71 41.30 18.24 23.20
N ASP A 72 42.45 18.71 22.71
CA ASP A 72 42.69 18.78 21.27
C ASP A 72 42.75 17.39 20.62
N GLN A 73 43.16 16.34 21.36
CA GLN A 73 43.27 14.99 20.81
C GLN A 73 41.91 14.38 20.48
N THR A 74 40.93 14.48 21.38
CA THR A 74 39.54 14.04 21.16
C THR A 74 38.86 14.84 20.07
N LEU A 75 39.16 16.14 19.96
CA LEU A 75 38.68 16.97 18.85
C LEU A 75 39.28 16.54 17.51
N LYS A 76 40.57 16.17 17.46
CA LYS A 76 41.21 15.59 16.26
C LYS A 76 40.51 14.30 15.85
N ASP A 77 40.35 13.37 16.79
CA ASP A 77 39.76 12.06 16.54
C ASP A 77 38.30 12.20 16.06
N LEU A 78 37.56 13.18 16.57
CA LEU A 78 36.21 13.51 16.11
C LEU A 78 36.23 14.10 14.68
N ILE A 79 37.01 15.16 14.45
CA ILE A 79 37.06 15.88 13.16
C ILE A 79 37.48 14.94 12.03
N GLN A 80 38.43 14.05 12.30
CA GLN A 80 38.90 13.05 11.33
C GLN A 80 37.77 12.15 10.80
N ARG A 81 36.68 12.01 11.55
CA ARG A 81 35.55 11.14 11.23
C ARG A 81 34.30 11.88 10.80
N ILE A 82 34.39 13.20 10.61
CA ILE A 82 33.31 14.00 10.07
C ILE A 82 33.37 13.96 8.54
N TYR A 83 32.34 13.40 7.94
CA TYR A 83 32.11 13.40 6.51
C TYR A 83 31.05 14.43 6.17
N VAL A 84 31.33 15.29 5.20
CA VAL A 84 30.40 16.34 4.76
C VAL A 84 29.94 16.03 3.36
N THR A 85 28.61 15.94 3.19
CA THR A 85 27.96 15.80 1.89
C THR A 85 27.13 17.05 1.62
N ASP A 86 27.44 17.76 0.54
CA ASP A 86 26.73 18.96 0.11
C ASP A 86 25.94 18.70 -1.18
N GLY A 87 25.26 19.73 -1.70
CA GLY A 87 24.43 19.64 -2.91
C GLY A 87 25.19 19.43 -4.22
N THR A 88 26.45 18.99 -4.21
CA THR A 88 27.21 18.68 -5.44
C THR A 88 26.76 17.34 -6.05
N ASP A 89 27.03 17.15 -7.36
CA ASP A 89 26.42 16.11 -8.19
C ASP A 89 26.40 14.71 -7.55
N SER A 90 25.25 14.03 -7.68
CA SER A 90 24.85 12.75 -7.06
C SER A 90 24.26 12.77 -5.65
N SER A 91 24.13 13.93 -5.01
CA SER A 91 23.58 14.07 -3.64
C SER A 91 22.05 14.27 -3.61
N HIS A 92 21.39 14.35 -4.76
CA HIS A 92 19.94 14.54 -4.86
C HIS A 92 19.33 13.87 -6.09
N GLY A 93 17.99 13.76 -6.12
CA GLY A 93 17.23 13.34 -7.30
C GLY A 93 17.40 11.86 -7.67
N GLN A 94 17.29 11.57 -8.97
CA GLN A 94 17.25 10.20 -9.49
C GLN A 94 18.55 9.43 -9.29
N GLN A 95 19.70 10.07 -9.48
CA GLN A 95 21.03 9.44 -9.30
C GLN A 95 21.26 8.97 -7.87
N LEU A 96 20.81 9.75 -6.87
CA LEU A 96 20.88 9.33 -5.46
C LEU A 96 20.04 8.08 -5.23
N LYS A 97 18.82 8.05 -5.78
CA LYS A 97 17.93 6.88 -5.65
C LYS A 97 18.53 5.63 -6.27
N GLU A 98 19.19 5.76 -7.42
CA GLU A 98 19.90 4.66 -8.08
C GLU A 98 21.08 4.16 -7.23
N LYS A 99 21.87 5.07 -6.63
CA LYS A 99 22.94 4.70 -5.70
C LYS A 99 22.40 3.98 -4.46
N ILE A 100 21.32 4.50 -3.86
CA ILE A 100 20.64 3.87 -2.72
C ILE A 100 20.15 2.48 -3.10
N ALA A 101 19.50 2.34 -4.25
CA ALA A 101 18.98 1.06 -4.72
C ALA A 101 20.08 0.02 -4.91
N SER A 102 21.20 0.43 -5.52
CA SER A 102 22.38 -0.42 -5.71
C SER A 102 22.97 -0.85 -4.36
N ASN A 103 23.21 0.09 -3.45
CA ASN A 103 23.79 -0.20 -2.14
C ASN A 103 22.90 -1.09 -1.26
N LEU A 104 21.58 -0.89 -1.34
CA LEU A 104 20.58 -1.68 -0.61
C LEU A 104 20.22 -2.99 -1.32
N GLN A 105 20.76 -3.24 -2.50
CA GLN A 105 20.47 -4.42 -3.33
C GLN A 105 18.97 -4.61 -3.56
N ILE A 106 18.25 -3.51 -3.84
CA ILE A 106 16.81 -3.56 -4.09
C ILE A 106 16.57 -4.37 -5.37
N PRO A 107 15.73 -5.42 -5.33
CA PRO A 107 15.45 -6.25 -6.50
C PRO A 107 14.80 -5.44 -7.64
N SER A 108 15.24 -5.68 -8.88
CA SER A 108 14.75 -4.98 -10.07
C SER A 108 13.27 -5.25 -10.39
N ASN A 109 12.69 -6.31 -9.82
CA ASN A 109 11.28 -6.65 -9.98
C ASN A 109 10.35 -5.88 -9.02
N VAL A 110 10.85 -4.87 -8.32
CA VAL A 110 10.09 -4.06 -7.36
C VAL A 110 10.35 -2.58 -7.63
N SER A 111 9.35 -1.72 -7.44
CA SER A 111 9.50 -0.27 -7.59
C SER A 111 10.48 0.29 -6.56
N THR A 112 11.69 0.64 -7.01
CA THR A 112 12.72 1.30 -6.19
C THR A 112 12.20 2.55 -5.48
N ASN A 113 11.41 3.36 -6.20
CA ASN A 113 10.83 4.58 -5.65
C ASN A 113 9.92 4.29 -4.46
N ASP A 114 9.07 3.27 -4.58
CA ASP A 114 8.14 2.89 -3.52
C ASP A 114 8.89 2.36 -2.31
N VAL A 115 9.89 1.49 -2.52
CA VAL A 115 10.73 0.96 -1.43
C VAL A 115 11.41 2.08 -0.65
N ILE A 116 12.05 3.04 -1.34
CA ILE A 116 12.72 4.18 -0.71
C ILE A 116 11.72 5.05 0.05
N LEU A 117 10.55 5.32 -0.53
CA LEU A 117 9.51 6.14 0.11
C LEU A 117 8.99 5.49 1.40
N PHE A 118 8.72 4.19 1.37
CA PHE A 118 8.25 3.46 2.55
C PHE A 118 9.33 3.38 3.64
N LEU A 119 10.60 3.16 3.27
CA LEU A 119 11.71 3.16 4.22
C LEU A 119 11.88 4.54 4.87
N LEU A 120 11.86 5.61 4.07
CA LEU A 120 11.96 6.97 4.58
C LEU A 120 10.81 7.30 5.54
N GLY A 121 9.58 6.91 5.20
CA GLY A 121 8.42 7.10 6.06
C GLY A 121 8.55 6.35 7.40
N TRP A 122 9.04 5.11 7.37
CA TRP A 122 9.31 4.34 8.58
C TRP A 122 10.41 4.95 9.44
N LEU A 123 11.54 5.34 8.83
CA LEU A 123 12.64 6.00 9.53
C LEU A 123 12.17 7.28 10.21
N HIS A 124 11.46 8.15 9.49
CA HIS A 124 10.96 9.41 10.01
C HIS A 124 10.02 9.18 11.19
N LYS A 125 9.03 8.28 11.04
CA LYS A 125 8.10 7.95 12.11
C LYS A 125 8.82 7.42 13.36
N THR A 126 9.74 6.47 13.17
CA THR A 126 10.49 5.85 14.28
C THR A 126 11.34 6.87 15.02
N SER A 127 12.04 7.75 14.29
CA SER A 127 12.84 8.82 14.91
C SER A 127 12.00 9.82 15.68
N MET A 128 10.86 10.24 15.12
CA MET A 128 9.94 11.16 15.80
C MET A 128 9.38 10.56 17.10
N GLU A 129 8.95 9.30 17.07
CA GLU A 129 8.43 8.60 18.26
C GLU A 129 9.49 8.45 19.37
N LEU A 130 10.76 8.28 19.02
CA LEU A 130 11.87 8.21 19.98
C LEU A 130 12.17 9.60 20.57
N TRP A 131 12.20 10.64 19.74
CA TRP A 131 12.44 12.01 20.20
C TRP A 131 11.32 12.54 21.09
N GLU A 132 10.05 12.20 20.81
CA GLU A 132 8.92 12.52 21.69
C GLU A 132 9.09 11.91 23.09
N LYS A 133 9.75 10.76 23.18
CA LYS A 133 10.10 10.08 24.43
C LYS A 133 11.43 10.56 25.03
N GLN A 134 12.05 11.59 24.47
CA GLN A 134 13.39 12.10 24.85
C GLN A 134 14.49 11.04 24.74
N GLN A 135 14.32 10.06 23.86
CA GLN A 135 15.29 8.99 23.61
C GLN A 135 16.10 9.29 22.34
N PRO A 136 17.36 8.84 22.28
CA PRO A 136 18.13 8.89 21.05
C PRO A 136 17.49 8.01 19.97
N ALA A 137 17.47 8.51 18.73
CA ALA A 137 16.91 7.82 17.58
C ALA A 137 17.86 6.73 17.02
N TRP A 138 18.20 5.75 17.87
CA TRP A 138 19.05 4.63 17.47
C TRP A 138 18.28 3.63 16.61
N ILE A 139 18.76 3.39 15.40
CA ILE A 139 18.18 2.44 14.47
C ILE A 139 19.24 1.40 14.13
N THR A 140 18.99 0.15 14.52
CA THR A 140 19.93 -0.94 14.26
C THR A 140 19.89 -1.35 12.79
N LYS A 141 21.04 -1.82 12.28
CA LYS A 141 21.12 -2.39 10.92
C LYS A 141 20.12 -3.53 10.72
N GLU A 142 19.94 -4.36 11.74
CA GLU A 142 18.98 -5.46 11.70
C GLU A 142 17.53 -4.96 11.56
N ALA A 143 17.11 -3.97 12.36
CA ALA A 143 15.77 -3.39 12.27
C ALA A 143 15.53 -2.76 10.90
N PHE A 144 16.51 -2.03 10.37
CA PHE A 144 16.46 -1.45 9.04
C PHE A 144 16.29 -2.52 7.95
N ASN A 145 17.15 -3.55 7.98
CA ASN A 145 17.11 -4.64 7.00
C ASN A 145 15.79 -5.42 7.06
N ASN A 146 15.32 -5.75 8.26
CA ASN A 146 14.05 -6.44 8.45
C ASN A 146 12.88 -5.63 7.87
N GLN A 147 12.86 -4.32 8.11
CA GLN A 147 11.83 -3.47 7.53
C GLN A 147 11.93 -3.39 6.00
N MET A 148 13.15 -3.28 5.45
CA MET A 148 13.37 -3.31 4.01
C MET A 148 12.87 -4.61 3.40
N PHE A 149 13.20 -5.77 3.95
CA PHE A 149 12.73 -7.07 3.45
C PHE A 149 11.21 -7.16 3.48
N ARG A 150 10.57 -6.74 4.57
CA ARG A 150 9.10 -6.72 4.66
C ARG A 150 8.45 -5.83 3.59
N ILE A 151 9.03 -4.67 3.29
CA ILE A 151 8.54 -3.77 2.24
C ILE A 151 8.72 -4.42 0.86
N VAL A 152 9.89 -4.99 0.60
CA VAL A 152 10.22 -5.66 -0.67
C VAL A 152 9.30 -6.85 -0.92
N GLU A 153 9.10 -7.72 0.08
CA GLU A 153 8.18 -8.86 -0.02
C GLU A 153 6.75 -8.41 -0.27
N ARG A 154 6.26 -7.40 0.48
CA ARG A 154 4.92 -6.86 0.29
C ARG A 154 4.71 -6.31 -1.12
N LEU A 155 5.71 -5.66 -1.70
CA LEU A 155 5.62 -5.11 -3.05
C LEU A 155 5.82 -6.18 -4.12
N ARG A 156 6.63 -7.21 -3.85
CA ARG A 156 6.83 -8.37 -4.73
C ARG A 156 5.59 -9.26 -4.80
N ASN A 157 4.86 -9.39 -3.69
CA ASN A 157 3.66 -10.22 -3.59
C ASN A 157 2.40 -9.53 -4.15
N ARG A 158 2.54 -8.47 -4.95
CA ARG A 158 1.44 -7.94 -5.76
C ARG A 158 1.46 -8.59 -7.14
N ALA A 159 0.57 -9.57 -7.37
CA ALA A 159 0.33 -10.16 -8.68
C ALA A 159 -0.20 -9.14 -9.70
N PHE A 160 -0.99 -8.15 -9.24
CA PHE A 160 -1.54 -7.11 -10.09
C PHE A 160 -1.82 -5.79 -9.33
N ARG A 161 -2.12 -4.74 -10.10
CA ARG A 161 -2.75 -3.51 -9.60
C ARG A 161 -4.11 -3.38 -10.28
N GLU A 162 -5.15 -3.16 -9.50
CA GLU A 162 -6.50 -2.90 -10.00
C GLU A 162 -6.61 -1.50 -10.61
N THR A 163 -7.42 -1.39 -11.65
CA THR A 163 -7.82 -0.10 -12.20
C THR A 163 -8.88 0.53 -11.29
N ALA A 164 -8.65 1.75 -10.83
CA ALA A 164 -9.63 2.45 -9.99
C ALA A 164 -10.99 2.57 -10.72
N LYS A 165 -12.11 2.44 -9.98
CA LYS A 165 -13.49 2.48 -10.56
C LYS A 165 -13.73 3.69 -11.46
N ASP A 166 -13.22 4.88 -11.08
CA ASP A 166 -13.37 6.13 -11.84
C ASP A 166 -12.60 6.15 -13.17
N LEU A 167 -11.59 5.28 -13.32
CA LEU A 167 -10.81 5.12 -14.53
C LEU A 167 -11.40 4.05 -15.48
N LEU A 168 -12.48 3.38 -15.07
CA LEU A 168 -13.28 2.46 -15.89
C LEU A 168 -14.72 3.02 -16.06
N PRO A 169 -14.89 4.11 -16.83
CA PRO A 169 -16.22 4.64 -17.10
C PRO A 169 -17.02 3.64 -17.95
N VAL A 170 -18.29 3.48 -17.59
CA VAL A 170 -19.24 2.62 -18.32
C VAL A 170 -20.24 3.52 -19.03
N SER A 171 -20.38 3.34 -20.35
CA SER A 171 -21.28 4.15 -21.17
C SER A 171 -22.74 3.72 -21.02
N GLU A 172 -23.68 4.63 -21.28
CA GLU A 172 -25.11 4.32 -21.30
C GLU A 172 -25.49 3.27 -22.36
N GLU A 173 -24.75 3.24 -23.47
CA GLU A 173 -24.93 2.23 -24.51
C GLU A 173 -24.55 0.84 -24.01
N ASP A 174 -23.41 0.72 -23.31
CA ASP A 174 -22.97 -0.52 -22.69
C ASP A 174 -23.95 -0.99 -21.61
N ARG A 175 -24.46 -0.07 -20.78
CA ARG A 175 -25.49 -0.41 -19.78
C ARG A 175 -26.73 -1.00 -20.43
N LYS A 176 -27.25 -0.34 -21.47
CA LYS A 176 -28.45 -0.80 -22.20
C LYS A 176 -28.24 -2.17 -22.82
N ALA A 177 -27.06 -2.45 -23.38
CA ALA A 177 -26.73 -3.75 -23.96
C ALA A 177 -26.79 -4.91 -22.92
N HIS A 178 -26.60 -4.59 -21.63
CA HIS A 178 -26.58 -5.59 -20.56
C HIS A 178 -27.90 -5.70 -19.78
N LYS A 179 -28.88 -4.82 -19.98
CA LYS A 179 -30.17 -4.88 -19.27
C LYS A 179 -30.95 -6.18 -19.48
N GLY A 180 -30.74 -6.87 -20.62
CA GLY A 180 -31.41 -8.14 -20.92
C GLY A 180 -30.72 -9.39 -20.36
N ARG A 181 -29.66 -9.24 -19.57
CA ARG A 181 -28.88 -10.37 -19.01
C ARG A 181 -29.68 -11.11 -17.92
N ILE A 182 -29.36 -12.39 -17.72
CA ILE A 182 -30.03 -13.23 -16.73
C ILE A 182 -29.77 -12.68 -15.32
N PHE A 183 -28.55 -12.24 -15.02
CA PHE A 183 -28.26 -11.67 -13.70
C PHE A 183 -29.11 -10.42 -13.40
N VAL A 184 -29.40 -9.59 -14.41
CA VAL A 184 -30.28 -8.43 -14.27
C VAL A 184 -31.70 -8.88 -13.97
N MET A 185 -32.21 -9.87 -14.72
CA MET A 185 -33.52 -10.45 -14.44
C MET A 185 -33.59 -11.02 -13.01
N GLN A 186 -32.53 -11.66 -12.51
CA GLN A 186 -32.49 -12.14 -11.12
C GLN A 186 -32.61 -11.01 -10.10
N LEU A 187 -31.96 -9.85 -10.34
CA LEU A 187 -32.06 -8.68 -9.46
C LEU A 187 -33.49 -8.09 -9.46
N LEU A 188 -34.15 -8.06 -10.63
CA LEU A 188 -35.56 -7.65 -10.70
C LEU A 188 -36.50 -8.60 -9.93
N GLN A 189 -36.17 -9.91 -9.86
CA GLN A 189 -36.95 -10.89 -9.09
C GLN A 189 -36.84 -10.74 -7.57
N ILE A 190 -35.87 -9.95 -7.07
CA ILE A 190 -35.70 -9.67 -5.63
C ILE A 190 -36.07 -8.22 -5.31
N ALA A 191 -37.00 -7.64 -6.08
CA ALA A 191 -37.55 -6.30 -5.91
C ALA A 191 -36.53 -5.15 -6.01
N ILE A 192 -35.45 -5.32 -6.77
CA ILE A 192 -34.59 -4.20 -7.19
C ILE A 192 -35.18 -3.64 -8.48
N ASP A 193 -35.76 -2.44 -8.42
CA ASP A 193 -36.44 -1.82 -9.56
C ASP A 193 -35.50 -1.49 -10.74
N GLU A 194 -36.06 -1.40 -11.95
CA GLU A 194 -35.31 -1.09 -13.18
C GLU A 194 -34.59 0.27 -13.17
N ASN A 195 -35.08 1.21 -12.35
CA ASN A 195 -34.52 2.56 -12.19
C ASN A 195 -33.71 2.70 -10.89
N ASN A 196 -33.45 1.60 -10.17
CA ASN A 196 -32.70 1.61 -8.93
C ASN A 196 -31.20 1.78 -9.21
N GLU A 197 -30.54 2.64 -8.42
CA GLU A 197 -29.10 2.87 -8.52
C GLU A 197 -28.28 1.58 -8.30
N GLN A 198 -28.75 0.66 -7.43
CA GLN A 198 -28.10 -0.64 -7.22
C GLN A 198 -28.09 -1.51 -8.48
N LEU A 199 -29.12 -1.42 -9.32
CA LEU A 199 -29.15 -2.16 -10.58
C LEU A 199 -28.15 -1.57 -11.59
N ILE A 200 -28.08 -0.24 -11.62
CA ILE A 200 -27.15 0.54 -12.44
C ILE A 200 -25.70 0.20 -12.04
N GLU A 201 -25.41 0.15 -10.74
CA GLU A 201 -24.09 -0.26 -10.22
C GLU A 201 -23.78 -1.73 -10.51
N ALA A 202 -24.75 -2.63 -10.36
CA ALA A 202 -24.56 -4.06 -10.68
C ALA A 202 -24.17 -4.29 -12.15
N ILE A 203 -24.81 -3.56 -13.07
CA ILE A 203 -24.47 -3.62 -14.49
C ILE A 203 -23.05 -3.07 -14.72
N ASP A 204 -22.69 -1.97 -14.08
CA ASP A 204 -21.34 -1.42 -14.21
C ASP A 204 -20.28 -2.36 -13.68
N ASP A 205 -20.52 -2.95 -12.51
CA ASP A 205 -19.57 -3.87 -11.88
C ASP A 205 -19.36 -5.12 -12.72
N PHE A 206 -20.43 -5.65 -13.34
CA PHE A 206 -20.33 -6.74 -14.32
C PHE A 206 -19.41 -6.37 -15.50
N ILE A 207 -19.57 -5.17 -16.05
CA ILE A 207 -18.77 -4.68 -17.19
C ILE A 207 -17.32 -4.44 -16.77
N ARG A 208 -17.09 -3.71 -15.66
CA ARG A 208 -15.76 -3.43 -15.12
C ARG A 208 -15.00 -4.69 -14.77
N CYS A 209 -15.65 -5.65 -14.10
CA CYS A 209 -15.06 -6.95 -13.81
C CYS A 209 -14.65 -7.66 -15.09
N SER A 210 -15.50 -7.66 -16.12
CA SER A 210 -15.18 -8.32 -17.39
C SER A 210 -13.97 -7.69 -18.08
N LEU A 211 -13.91 -6.35 -18.14
CA LEU A 211 -12.79 -5.62 -18.72
C LEU A 211 -11.49 -5.86 -17.94
N GLU A 212 -11.56 -5.80 -16.61
CA GLU A 212 -10.39 -5.95 -15.77
C GLU A 212 -9.83 -7.38 -15.81
N LEU A 213 -10.68 -8.40 -15.81
CA LEU A 213 -10.22 -9.79 -15.97
C LEU A 213 -9.55 -10.01 -17.33
N ILE A 214 -10.10 -9.44 -18.41
CA ILE A 214 -9.47 -9.51 -19.74
C ILE A 214 -8.09 -8.84 -19.70
N ARG A 215 -7.99 -7.65 -19.11
CA ARG A 215 -6.73 -6.91 -18.97
C ARG A 215 -5.69 -7.71 -18.20
N LEU A 216 -6.03 -8.14 -16.97
CA LEU A 216 -5.15 -8.89 -16.09
C LEU A 216 -4.71 -10.23 -16.71
N SER A 217 -5.61 -10.91 -17.43
CA SER A 217 -5.26 -12.15 -18.13
C SER A 217 -4.35 -11.89 -19.34
N THR A 218 -4.59 -10.82 -20.10
CA THR A 218 -3.78 -10.45 -21.28
C THR A 218 -2.37 -10.00 -20.89
N GLU A 219 -2.25 -9.28 -19.78
CA GLU A 219 -0.97 -8.85 -19.19
C GLU A 219 -0.23 -9.99 -18.47
N GLY A 220 -0.85 -11.17 -18.32
CA GLY A 220 -0.26 -12.33 -17.65
C GLY A 220 -0.18 -12.20 -16.13
N ASN A 221 -0.95 -11.29 -15.53
CA ASN A 221 -0.99 -11.10 -14.08
C ASN A 221 -1.76 -12.20 -13.35
N ILE A 222 -2.75 -12.80 -14.02
CA ILE A 222 -3.59 -13.87 -13.48
C ILE A 222 -3.65 -15.02 -14.48
N THR A 223 -3.70 -16.24 -13.96
CA THR A 223 -3.84 -17.47 -14.73
C THR A 223 -5.27 -17.98 -14.71
N GLU A 224 -5.59 -18.93 -15.60
CA GLU A 224 -6.89 -19.62 -15.58
C GLU A 224 -7.14 -20.34 -14.23
N ARG A 225 -6.07 -20.82 -13.57
CA ARG A 225 -6.19 -21.45 -12.26
C ARG A 225 -6.62 -20.43 -11.20
N ASP A 226 -6.02 -19.23 -11.20
CA ASP A 226 -6.35 -18.17 -10.24
C ASP A 226 -7.82 -17.77 -10.35
N ILE A 227 -8.35 -17.70 -11.59
CA ILE A 227 -9.76 -17.39 -11.85
C ILE A 227 -10.68 -18.50 -11.33
N LYS A 228 -10.33 -19.78 -11.55
CA LYS A 228 -11.12 -20.92 -11.05
C LYS A 228 -11.12 -21.00 -9.52
N GLU A 229 -9.99 -20.71 -8.89
CA GLU A 229 -9.90 -20.66 -7.42
C GLU A 229 -10.77 -19.52 -6.87
N PHE A 230 -10.68 -18.34 -7.46
CA PHE A 230 -11.51 -17.18 -7.13
C PHE A 230 -13.01 -17.51 -7.24
N GLU A 231 -13.44 -18.07 -8.37
CA GLU A 231 -14.81 -18.54 -8.59
C GLU A 231 -15.26 -19.54 -7.52
N GLY A 232 -14.42 -20.54 -7.21
CA GLY A 232 -14.72 -21.54 -6.19
C GLY A 232 -14.98 -20.92 -4.82
N HIS A 233 -14.17 -19.94 -4.42
CA HIS A 233 -14.37 -19.23 -3.15
C HIS A 233 -15.69 -18.45 -3.12
N LEU A 234 -16.03 -17.73 -4.19
CA LEU A 234 -17.29 -17.00 -4.30
C LEU A 234 -18.49 -17.95 -4.19
N VAL A 235 -18.46 -19.05 -4.94
CA VAL A 235 -19.53 -20.06 -4.90
C VAL A 235 -19.66 -20.68 -3.51
N ASP A 236 -18.55 -21.02 -2.85
CA ASP A 236 -18.59 -21.62 -1.52
C ASP A 236 -19.06 -20.65 -0.43
N ARG A 237 -18.72 -19.37 -0.54
CA ARG A 237 -19.27 -18.33 0.32
C ARG A 237 -20.77 -18.16 0.10
N TRP A 238 -21.20 -18.02 -1.15
CA TRP A 238 -22.61 -17.90 -1.51
C TRP A 238 -23.43 -19.09 -1.00
N LYS A 239 -22.96 -20.34 -1.15
CA LYS A 239 -23.66 -21.54 -0.64
C LYS A 239 -23.99 -21.43 0.85
N LYS A 240 -23.05 -20.93 1.66
CA LYS A 240 -23.23 -20.77 3.11
C LYS A 240 -24.29 -19.71 3.42
N ILE A 241 -24.20 -18.55 2.78
CA ILE A 241 -25.14 -17.43 2.92
C ILE A 241 -26.55 -17.84 2.47
N PHE A 242 -26.65 -18.43 1.28
CA PHE A 242 -27.90 -18.91 0.71
C PHE A 242 -28.58 -19.94 1.60
N ALA A 243 -27.84 -20.94 2.09
CA ALA A 243 -28.40 -21.97 2.97
C ALA A 243 -28.88 -21.40 4.31
N LEU A 244 -28.16 -20.42 4.87
CA LEU A 244 -28.55 -19.74 6.10
C LEU A 244 -29.89 -19.01 5.92
N HIS A 245 -29.96 -18.12 4.93
CA HIS A 245 -31.14 -17.28 4.69
C HIS A 245 -32.35 -18.10 4.24
N LYS A 246 -32.16 -19.08 3.35
CA LYS A 246 -33.24 -20.01 2.95
C LYS A 246 -33.79 -20.79 4.15
N ARG A 247 -32.94 -21.24 5.08
CA ARG A 247 -33.38 -21.92 6.30
C ARG A 247 -34.13 -20.97 7.24
N GLN A 248 -33.69 -19.73 7.40
CA GLN A 248 -34.39 -18.74 8.21
C GLN A 248 -35.77 -18.46 7.62
N MET A 249 -35.84 -18.29 6.30
CA MET A 249 -37.08 -18.10 5.56
C MET A 249 -38.09 -19.23 5.85
N GLN A 250 -37.66 -20.49 5.73
CA GLN A 250 -38.52 -21.67 5.93
C GLN A 250 -39.04 -21.85 7.36
N ARG A 251 -38.40 -21.23 8.36
CA ARG A 251 -38.81 -21.34 9.78
C ARG A 251 -39.85 -20.33 10.19
N MET A 252 -40.09 -19.30 9.38
CA MET A 252 -41.10 -18.29 9.68
C MET A 252 -42.49 -18.87 9.42
N GLN A 253 -43.41 -18.68 10.36
CA GLN A 253 -44.83 -19.00 10.14
C GLN A 253 -45.44 -17.89 9.28
N ARG A 254 -45.99 -18.24 8.11
CA ARG A 254 -46.45 -17.26 7.11
C ARG A 254 -47.75 -17.70 6.44
N THR A 255 -48.47 -16.73 5.90
CA THR A 255 -49.57 -16.99 4.97
C THR A 255 -49.04 -17.07 3.53
N PRO A 256 -49.76 -17.71 2.59
CA PRO A 256 -49.33 -17.79 1.19
C PRO A 256 -49.11 -16.42 0.51
N SER A 257 -49.76 -15.36 0.99
CA SER A 257 -49.55 -13.99 0.47
C SER A 257 -48.25 -13.35 0.96
N ASP A 258 -47.70 -13.82 2.08
CA ASP A 258 -46.44 -13.33 2.65
C ASP A 258 -45.23 -14.02 2.00
N ASP A 259 -45.44 -15.18 1.37
CA ASP A 259 -44.36 -16.01 0.84
C ASP A 259 -43.59 -15.32 -0.28
N ARG A 260 -44.27 -14.60 -1.18
CA ARG A 260 -43.61 -13.86 -2.27
C ARG A 260 -42.71 -12.75 -1.74
N LYS A 261 -43.26 -11.86 -0.91
CA LYS A 261 -42.49 -10.73 -0.34
C LYS A 261 -41.31 -11.22 0.49
N ALA A 262 -41.53 -12.28 1.27
CA ALA A 262 -40.47 -12.84 2.06
C ALA A 262 -39.38 -13.52 1.21
N ALA A 263 -39.71 -14.10 0.06
CA ALA A 263 -38.73 -14.64 -0.87
C ALA A 263 -37.93 -13.53 -1.57
N GLU A 264 -38.57 -12.43 -1.93
CA GLU A 264 -37.92 -11.20 -2.45
C GLU A 264 -36.93 -10.64 -1.41
N GLU A 265 -37.37 -10.46 -0.16
CA GLU A 265 -36.54 -9.95 0.95
C GLU A 265 -35.37 -10.90 1.28
N THR A 266 -35.64 -12.19 1.39
CA THR A 266 -34.58 -13.21 1.60
C THR A 266 -33.56 -13.17 0.45
N GLY A 267 -34.05 -13.01 -0.79
CA GLY A 267 -33.17 -12.92 -1.95
C GLY A 267 -32.31 -11.67 -1.95
N TYR A 268 -32.86 -10.54 -1.48
CA TYR A 268 -32.11 -9.31 -1.27
C TYR A 268 -31.00 -9.47 -0.21
N GLU A 269 -31.29 -10.11 0.92
CA GLU A 269 -30.30 -10.39 1.97
C GLU A 269 -29.16 -11.27 1.44
N ILE A 270 -29.49 -12.33 0.68
CA ILE A 270 -28.50 -13.20 0.05
C ILE A 270 -27.62 -12.39 -0.91
N PHE A 271 -28.22 -11.58 -1.78
CA PHE A 271 -27.50 -10.73 -2.72
C PHE A 271 -26.56 -9.76 -1.99
N HIS A 272 -27.07 -9.01 -1.03
CA HIS A 272 -26.32 -7.99 -0.29
C HIS A 272 -25.15 -8.59 0.48
N GLU A 273 -25.37 -9.67 1.24
CA GLU A 273 -24.30 -10.29 2.05
C GLU A 273 -23.24 -10.99 1.17
N SER A 274 -23.66 -11.52 0.01
CA SER A 274 -22.73 -12.16 -0.93
C SER A 274 -21.84 -11.13 -1.61
N THR A 275 -22.37 -10.00 -2.08
CA THR A 275 -21.59 -9.03 -2.87
C THR A 275 -20.82 -8.01 -2.03
N ASN A 276 -21.20 -7.80 -0.76
CA ASN A 276 -20.57 -6.79 0.10
C ASN A 276 -19.26 -7.27 0.75
N HIS A 277 -18.30 -7.69 -0.06
CA HIS A 277 -16.92 -7.95 0.36
C HIS A 277 -15.95 -7.89 -0.83
N ARG A 278 -14.66 -8.05 -0.53
CA ARG A 278 -13.57 -8.10 -1.50
C ARG A 278 -12.85 -9.43 -1.36
N GLU A 279 -13.16 -10.37 -2.23
CA GLU A 279 -12.53 -11.69 -2.26
C GLU A 279 -11.10 -11.56 -2.84
N PRO A 280 -10.08 -12.21 -2.25
CA PRO A 280 -8.74 -12.24 -2.83
C PRO A 280 -8.68 -12.97 -4.18
N LEU A 281 -7.98 -12.39 -5.15
CA LEU A 281 -7.72 -12.99 -6.47
C LEU A 281 -6.22 -13.24 -6.62
N ALA A 282 -5.82 -14.41 -7.13
CA ALA A 282 -4.42 -14.82 -7.26
C ALA A 282 -3.61 -14.66 -5.95
N CYS A 283 -4.21 -15.06 -4.82
CA CYS A 283 -3.68 -14.89 -3.46
C CYS A 283 -3.39 -13.43 -3.05
N GLN A 284 -3.90 -12.44 -3.79
CA GLN A 284 -3.79 -11.02 -3.49
C GLN A 284 -5.15 -10.46 -3.06
N GLN A 285 -5.17 -9.71 -1.95
CA GLN A 285 -6.36 -8.97 -1.53
C GLN A 285 -6.74 -7.93 -2.61
N THR A 286 -8.00 -7.97 -3.05
CA THR A 286 -8.53 -7.00 -3.99
C THR A 286 -8.83 -5.66 -3.32
N GLU A 287 -8.58 -4.56 -4.03
CA GLU A 287 -8.79 -3.18 -3.60
C GLU A 287 -10.21 -2.72 -3.93
N GLU A 288 -10.73 -3.09 -5.11
CA GLU A 288 -12.01 -2.64 -5.67
C GLU A 288 -13.13 -3.69 -5.50
N TYR A 289 -14.34 -3.22 -5.20
CA TYR A 289 -15.50 -4.12 -5.02
C TYR A 289 -15.98 -4.74 -6.33
N TYR A 290 -15.82 -4.03 -7.46
CA TYR A 290 -16.38 -4.45 -8.74
C TYR A 290 -15.88 -5.82 -9.20
N LEU A 291 -14.68 -6.25 -8.80
CA LEU A 291 -14.17 -7.58 -9.12
C LEU A 291 -15.02 -8.67 -8.47
N THR A 292 -15.39 -8.49 -7.20
CA THR A 292 -16.18 -9.49 -6.46
C THR A 292 -17.65 -9.43 -6.88
N SER A 293 -18.27 -8.24 -6.84
CA SER A 293 -19.68 -8.07 -7.22
C SER A 293 -19.91 -8.43 -8.70
N GLY A 294 -19.05 -7.95 -9.60
CA GLY A 294 -19.13 -8.24 -11.02
C GLY A 294 -18.97 -9.72 -11.36
N TYR A 295 -18.10 -10.44 -10.65
CA TYR A 295 -17.97 -11.89 -10.87
C TYR A 295 -19.18 -12.66 -10.34
N TYR A 296 -19.78 -12.25 -9.21
CA TYR A 296 -21.07 -12.80 -8.79
C TYR A 296 -22.16 -12.57 -9.84
N HIS A 297 -22.20 -11.41 -10.49
CA HIS A 297 -23.12 -11.16 -11.59
C HIS A 297 -22.86 -12.11 -12.76
N ARG A 298 -21.59 -12.43 -13.07
CA ARG A 298 -21.22 -13.44 -14.07
C ARG A 298 -21.74 -14.83 -13.70
N LEU A 299 -21.56 -15.25 -12.45
CA LEU A 299 -22.05 -16.54 -11.95
C LEU A 299 -23.58 -16.61 -11.91
N ALA A 300 -24.24 -15.48 -11.64
CA ALA A 300 -25.69 -15.38 -11.69
C ALA A 300 -26.20 -15.42 -13.15
N ASP A 301 -25.44 -14.86 -14.09
CA ASP A 301 -25.75 -14.93 -15.53
C ASP A 301 -25.65 -16.37 -16.07
N SER A 302 -24.69 -17.16 -15.55
CA SER A 302 -24.56 -18.59 -15.87
C SER A 302 -25.47 -19.52 -15.05
N LEU A 303 -26.27 -18.98 -14.12
CA LEU A 303 -27.14 -19.72 -13.18
C LEU A 303 -26.38 -20.67 -12.22
N GLU A 304 -25.09 -20.46 -12.03
CA GLU A 304 -24.30 -21.19 -11.03
C GLU A 304 -24.64 -20.75 -9.61
N VAL A 305 -24.89 -19.45 -9.45
CA VAL A 305 -25.46 -18.85 -8.23
C VAL A 305 -26.79 -18.16 -8.55
N GLY A 306 -27.54 -17.84 -7.51
CA GLY A 306 -28.71 -16.99 -7.66
C GLY A 306 -29.22 -16.41 -6.35
N TRP A 307 -30.05 -15.39 -6.47
CA TRP A 307 -30.46 -14.58 -5.33
C TRP A 307 -31.78 -15.06 -4.74
N HIS A 308 -32.80 -15.25 -5.58
CA HIS A 308 -34.10 -15.75 -5.13
C HIS A 308 -33.98 -17.19 -4.57
N PRO A 309 -34.63 -17.55 -3.45
CA PRO A 309 -34.58 -18.91 -2.88
C PRO A 309 -34.95 -20.04 -3.85
N ASP A 310 -35.77 -19.72 -4.84
CA ASP A 310 -36.25 -20.62 -5.90
C ASP A 310 -35.75 -20.24 -7.30
N PHE A 311 -34.63 -19.52 -7.41
CA PHE A 311 -34.09 -19.03 -8.69
C PHE A 311 -33.97 -20.12 -9.76
N ARG A 312 -33.59 -21.34 -9.37
CA ARG A 312 -33.46 -22.45 -10.32
C ARG A 312 -34.77 -22.79 -11.00
N GLU A 313 -35.88 -22.75 -10.28
CA GLU A 313 -37.19 -23.08 -10.84
C GLU A 313 -37.73 -21.94 -11.69
N ILE A 314 -37.57 -20.69 -11.22
CA ILE A 314 -37.94 -19.48 -11.97
C ILE A 314 -37.25 -19.45 -13.34
N PHE A 315 -35.93 -19.71 -13.38
CA PHE A 315 -35.15 -19.58 -14.60
C PHE A 315 -35.05 -20.87 -15.44
N LYS A 316 -35.44 -22.04 -14.91
CA LYS A 316 -35.71 -23.24 -15.73
C LYS A 316 -36.98 -23.07 -16.55
N GLN A 317 -38.08 -22.62 -15.94
CA GLN A 317 -39.37 -22.42 -16.61
C GLN A 317 -39.28 -21.36 -17.72
N ASN A 318 -38.46 -20.32 -17.52
CA ASN A 318 -38.24 -19.31 -18.54
C ASN A 318 -37.48 -19.83 -19.78
N LYS A 319 -36.59 -20.82 -19.65
CA LYS A 319 -35.91 -21.45 -20.81
C LYS A 319 -36.84 -22.36 -21.62
N GLU A 320 -37.78 -23.04 -20.96
CA GLU A 320 -38.79 -23.88 -21.62
C GLU A 320 -39.84 -23.04 -22.36
N ASN A 321 -40.25 -21.90 -21.81
CA ASN A 321 -41.21 -20.99 -22.44
C ASN A 321 -40.64 -20.11 -23.57
N THR A 322 -39.31 -20.08 -23.76
CA THR A 322 -38.64 -19.32 -24.84
C THR A 322 -38.04 -20.19 -25.93
N SER A 323 -38.21 -21.52 -25.85
CA SER A 323 -37.89 -22.44 -26.95
C SER A 323 -39.14 -22.63 -27.83
N PRO A 324 -39.08 -22.34 -29.15
CA PRO A 324 -40.18 -22.59 -30.07
C PRO A 324 -40.48 -24.08 -30.29
#